data_AF-A0A372BKF6-F1
#
_entry.id   AF-A0A372BKF6-F1
#
_cell.length_a   1.000
_cell.length_b   1.000
_cell.length_c   1.000
_cell.angle_alpha   90.00
_cell.angle_beta   90.00
_cell.angle_gamma   90.00
#
_symmetry.space_group_name_H-M   'P 1'
#
loop_
_entity.id
_entity.type
_entity.pdbx_description
1 polymer ?
#
loop_
_entity_poly.entity_id
_entity_poly.type
_entity_poly.pdbx_seq_one_letter_code
_entity_poly.pdbx_strand_id
1 'polypeptide(L)'
;MPSLFMVMLGGRHARANTEVHDVVMAVGDTLEEVYPQLKQAWFGEAQGLHIDAWAKLSGVSYQGQNYQIHFTDAAPQPDDLKLYLINLGGYDAREFGELHRYEFVVAPNAVIAKQLGKQFIDQQWQKAHTDRVIDIDDCLAIDCVAGRYIHLIKGDFAAATWENTYLTVV
;
A
#
# COMPACT_ATOMS: atom_id res chain seq x y z
N MET A 1 9.58 -1.36 -16.78
CA MET A 1 9.65 -2.14 -15.53
C MET A 1 8.39 -1.80 -14.78
N PRO A 2 7.60 -2.80 -14.37
CA PRO A 2 6.33 -2.54 -13.71
C PRO A 2 6.57 -1.78 -12.41
N SER A 3 5.58 -0.99 -12.02
CA SER A 3 5.55 -0.23 -10.78
C SER A 3 4.61 -0.90 -9.78
N LEU A 4 4.85 -0.64 -8.50
CA LEU A 4 3.91 -0.98 -7.44
C LEU A 4 2.83 0.11 -7.37
N PHE A 5 1.57 -0.30 -7.33
CA PHE A 5 0.43 0.56 -7.09
C PHE A 5 -0.14 0.29 -5.69
N MET A 6 -0.29 1.35 -4.90
CA MET A 6 -1.13 1.36 -3.70
C MET A 6 -2.44 2.04 -4.06
N VAL A 7 -3.57 1.36 -3.88
CA VAL A 7 -4.87 1.85 -4.32
C VAL A 7 -5.86 1.75 -3.18
N MET A 8 -6.50 2.88 -2.86
CA MET A 8 -7.65 2.94 -1.97
C MET A 8 -8.91 2.66 -2.79
N LEU A 9 -9.50 1.50 -2.57
CA LEU A 9 -10.76 1.08 -3.17
C LEU A 9 -11.91 1.45 -2.26
N GLY A 10 -12.96 2.00 -2.85
CA GLY A 10 -14.23 2.33 -2.21
C GLY A 10 -15.37 1.50 -2.81
N GLY A 11 -16.38 1.22 -1.99
CA GLY A 11 -17.58 0.55 -2.47
C GLY A 11 -18.49 0.01 -1.37
N ARG A 12 -19.45 -0.82 -1.78
CA ARG A 12 -20.44 -1.39 -0.86
C ARG A 12 -20.04 -2.78 -0.40
N HIS A 13 -20.36 -3.12 0.84
CA HIS A 13 -20.36 -4.48 1.34
C HIS A 13 -21.74 -4.78 1.94
N ALA A 14 -22.32 -5.97 1.68
CA ALA A 14 -23.71 -6.29 2.01
C ALA A 14 -24.10 -6.10 3.50
N ARG A 15 -23.11 -6.16 4.40
CA ARG A 15 -23.29 -5.97 5.86
C ARG A 15 -22.93 -4.58 6.37
N ALA A 16 -22.39 -3.71 5.52
CA ALA A 16 -22.04 -2.35 5.90
C ALA A 16 -23.24 -1.42 5.69
N ASN A 17 -23.51 -0.55 6.67
CA ASN A 17 -24.55 0.46 6.55
C ASN A 17 -24.12 1.65 5.67
N THR A 18 -22.82 1.91 5.63
CA THR A 18 -22.18 2.94 4.83
C THR A 18 -21.22 2.29 3.85
N GLU A 19 -20.67 3.11 2.96
CA GLU A 19 -19.54 2.74 2.14
C GLU A 19 -18.34 2.31 3.00
N VAL A 20 -17.55 1.40 2.46
CA VAL A 20 -16.33 0.88 3.07
C VAL A 20 -15.16 1.08 2.12
N HIS A 21 -13.98 1.22 2.69
CA HIS A 21 -12.75 1.39 1.94
C HIS A 21 -11.73 0.32 2.34
N ASP A 22 -10.85 -0.02 1.41
CA ASP A 22 -9.68 -0.85 1.68
C ASP A 22 -8.49 -0.36 0.86
N VAL A 23 -7.27 -0.59 1.36
CA VAL A 23 -6.03 -0.27 0.64
C VAL A 23 -5.39 -1.56 0.17
N VAL A 24 -5.32 -1.70 -1.15
CA VAL A 24 -4.79 -2.88 -1.82
C VAL A 24 -3.52 -2.54 -2.60
N MET A 25 -2.74 -3.58 -2.89
CA MET A 25 -1.53 -3.48 -3.70
C MET A 25 -1.73 -4.18 -5.04
N ALA A 26 -1.17 -3.60 -6.10
CA ALA A 26 -1.19 -4.18 -7.43
C ALA A 26 0.09 -3.82 -8.21
N VAL A 27 0.37 -4.53 -9.31
CA VAL A 27 1.62 -4.36 -10.06
C VAL A 27 1.33 -4.25 -11.56
N GLY A 28 1.83 -3.19 -12.21
CA GLY A 28 1.62 -2.93 -13.63
C GLY A 28 2.40 -1.72 -14.14
N ASP A 29 2.28 -1.38 -15.41
CA ASP A 29 2.92 -0.18 -15.98
C ASP A 29 1.97 1.04 -15.90
N THR A 30 0.65 0.85 -16.01
CA THR A 30 -0.38 1.89 -15.82
C THR A 30 -1.44 1.51 -14.78
N LEU A 31 -2.25 2.50 -14.36
CA LEU A 31 -3.33 2.28 -13.40
C LEU A 31 -4.43 1.38 -13.99
N GLU A 32 -4.79 1.57 -15.26
CA GLU A 32 -5.82 0.79 -15.94
C GLU A 32 -5.42 -0.69 -16.11
N GLU A 33 -4.13 -0.96 -16.34
CA GLU A 33 -3.60 -2.31 -16.46
C GLU A 33 -3.78 -3.12 -15.17
N VAL A 34 -3.82 -2.47 -14.00
CA VAL A 34 -3.97 -3.16 -12.72
C VAL A 34 -5.44 -3.38 -12.30
N TYR A 35 -6.43 -2.85 -13.03
CA TYR A 35 -7.85 -3.00 -12.70
C TYR A 35 -8.32 -4.44 -12.46
N PRO A 36 -7.90 -5.45 -13.25
CA PRO A 36 -8.26 -6.84 -12.97
C PRO A 36 -7.81 -7.31 -11.58
N GLN A 37 -6.61 -6.90 -11.14
CA GLN A 37 -6.05 -7.23 -9.82
C GLN A 37 -6.86 -6.56 -8.72
N LEU A 38 -7.23 -5.28 -8.92
CA LEU A 38 -8.05 -4.52 -7.97
C LEU A 38 -9.43 -5.14 -7.79
N LYS A 39 -10.10 -5.54 -8.89
CA LYS A 39 -11.39 -6.25 -8.83
C LYS A 39 -11.29 -7.58 -8.08
N GLN A 40 -10.20 -8.31 -8.26
CA GLN A 40 -9.96 -9.57 -7.57
C GLN A 40 -9.68 -9.38 -6.07
N ALA A 41 -8.97 -8.31 -5.71
CA ALA A 41 -8.63 -7.98 -4.33
C ALA A 41 -9.83 -7.42 -3.53
N TRP A 42 -10.80 -6.80 -4.20
CA TRP A 42 -11.95 -6.20 -3.55
C TRP A 42 -12.84 -7.23 -2.83
N PHE A 43 -13.05 -7.03 -1.54
CA PHE A 43 -13.82 -7.94 -0.69
C PHE A 43 -15.34 -7.67 -0.71
N GLY A 44 -15.75 -6.52 -1.22
CA GLY A 44 -17.14 -6.07 -1.25
C GLY A 44 -17.93 -6.55 -2.47
N GLU A 45 -19.03 -5.85 -2.74
CA GLU A 45 -19.83 -6.04 -3.94
C GLU A 45 -19.10 -5.46 -5.14
N ALA A 46 -19.10 -6.19 -6.27
CA ALA A 46 -18.48 -5.71 -7.51
C ALA A 46 -19.20 -4.47 -8.07
N GLN A 47 -20.53 -4.39 -7.89
CA GLN A 47 -21.29 -3.22 -8.32
C GLN A 47 -20.97 -2.03 -7.42
N GLY A 48 -20.52 -0.93 -8.03
CA GLY A 48 -20.18 0.30 -7.32
C GLY A 48 -18.74 0.36 -6.81
N LEU A 49 -17.89 -0.61 -7.16
CA LEU A 49 -16.45 -0.53 -6.91
C LEU A 49 -15.83 0.69 -7.63
N HIS A 50 -15.06 1.47 -6.90
CA HIS A 50 -14.34 2.64 -7.41
C HIS A 50 -12.99 2.81 -6.70
N ILE A 51 -12.18 3.75 -7.21
CA ILE A 51 -10.88 4.15 -6.65
C ILE A 51 -11.01 5.57 -6.13
N ASP A 52 -10.71 5.77 -4.85
CA ASP A 52 -10.70 7.10 -4.21
C ASP A 52 -9.30 7.70 -4.09
N ALA A 53 -8.27 6.87 -4.13
CA ALA A 53 -6.89 7.33 -4.19
C ALA A 53 -6.00 6.25 -4.80
N TRP A 54 -4.93 6.69 -5.46
CA TRP A 54 -3.89 5.78 -5.94
C TRP A 54 -2.51 6.42 -5.83
N ALA A 55 -1.49 5.59 -5.68
CA ALA A 55 -0.09 5.96 -5.74
C ALA A 55 0.70 4.94 -6.56
N LYS A 56 1.57 5.42 -7.45
CA LYS A 56 2.50 4.61 -8.26
C LYS A 56 3.92 4.82 -7.77
N LEU A 57 4.58 3.72 -7.41
CA LEU A 57 5.93 3.68 -6.85
C LEU A 57 6.84 2.83 -7.73
N SER A 58 8.00 3.38 -8.08
CA SER A 58 9.09 2.64 -8.75
C SER A 58 10.30 2.40 -7.85
N GLY A 59 10.29 2.99 -6.66
CA GLY A 59 11.35 2.91 -5.68
C GLY A 59 11.01 3.65 -4.39
N VAL A 60 11.90 3.56 -3.42
CA VAL A 60 11.78 4.11 -2.07
C VAL A 60 13.14 4.61 -1.57
N SER A 61 13.14 5.65 -0.76
CA SER A 61 14.34 6.14 -0.08
C SER A 61 14.36 5.63 1.37
N TYR A 62 15.50 5.10 1.80
CA TYR A 62 15.71 4.58 3.14
C TYR A 62 17.10 4.93 3.66
N GLN A 63 17.18 5.55 4.84
CA GLN A 63 18.46 5.97 5.47
C GLN A 63 19.39 6.77 4.55
N GLY A 64 18.82 7.66 3.72
CA GLY A 64 19.58 8.48 2.77
C GLY A 64 20.05 7.73 1.51
N GLN A 65 19.62 6.49 1.32
CA GLN A 65 19.91 5.67 0.15
C GLN A 65 18.63 5.42 -0.67
N ASN A 66 18.75 5.52 -1.99
CA ASN A 66 17.66 5.19 -2.91
C ASN A 66 17.69 3.71 -3.31
N TYR A 67 16.51 3.11 -3.37
CA TYR A 67 16.27 1.74 -3.82
C TYR A 67 15.16 1.72 -4.85
N GLN A 68 15.40 1.04 -5.97
CA GLN A 68 14.38 0.67 -6.95
C GLN A 68 13.63 -0.57 -6.47
N ILE A 69 12.32 -0.63 -6.75
CA ILE A 69 11.50 -1.82 -6.54
C ILE A 69 11.63 -2.70 -7.79
N HIS A 70 12.12 -3.92 -7.61
CA HIS A 70 12.25 -4.94 -8.66
C HIS A 70 11.38 -6.14 -8.34
N PHE A 71 10.82 -6.76 -9.36
CA PHE A 71 10.01 -7.98 -9.22
C PHE A 71 10.79 -9.15 -9.83
N THR A 72 11.19 -10.12 -9.02
CA THR A 72 12.09 -11.22 -9.42
C THR A 72 11.55 -12.58 -9.01
N ASP A 73 11.97 -13.65 -9.68
CA ASP A 73 11.50 -15.01 -9.35
C ASP A 73 12.14 -15.59 -8.06
N ALA A 74 13.16 -14.92 -7.51
CA ALA A 74 13.87 -15.38 -6.33
C ALA A 74 13.23 -14.81 -5.06
N ALA A 75 12.92 -15.68 -4.09
CA ALA A 75 12.50 -15.21 -2.77
C ALA A 75 13.61 -14.39 -2.10
N PRO A 76 13.27 -13.32 -1.36
CA PRO A 76 14.25 -12.56 -0.58
C PRO A 76 14.93 -13.46 0.46
N GLN A 77 16.21 -13.21 0.72
CA GLN A 77 16.90 -13.87 1.83
C GLN A 77 16.34 -13.38 3.17
N PRO A 78 16.46 -14.17 4.26
CA PRO A 78 15.93 -13.79 5.57
C PRO A 78 16.40 -12.42 6.10
N ASP A 79 17.61 -12.01 5.72
CA ASP A 79 18.24 -10.75 6.16
C ASP A 79 18.12 -9.62 5.12
N ASP A 80 17.47 -9.87 3.98
CA ASP A 80 17.25 -8.83 2.96
C ASP A 80 16.27 -7.77 3.48
N LEU A 81 16.48 -6.53 3.02
CA LEU A 81 15.53 -5.46 3.28
C LEU A 81 14.24 -5.72 2.50
N LYS A 82 13.12 -5.59 3.20
CA LYS A 82 11.78 -5.71 2.63
C LYS A 82 11.03 -4.39 2.67
N LEU A 83 10.01 -4.29 1.83
CA LEU A 83 9.09 -3.17 1.79
C LEU A 83 7.83 -3.49 2.59
N TYR A 84 7.46 -2.58 3.49
CA TYR A 84 6.25 -2.68 4.31
C TYR A 84 5.34 -1.50 4.07
N LEU A 85 4.03 -1.74 4.09
CA LEU A 85 3.03 -0.70 4.32
C LEU A 85 2.67 -0.66 5.81
N ILE A 86 2.74 0.52 6.40
CA ILE A 86 2.28 0.79 7.76
C ILE A 86 0.97 1.56 7.67
N ASN A 87 -0.10 0.93 8.16
CA ASN A 87 -1.38 1.58 8.36
C ASN A 87 -1.42 2.16 9.78
N LEU A 88 -1.48 3.48 9.87
CA LEU A 88 -1.51 4.25 11.10
C LEU A 88 -2.91 4.85 11.28
N GLY A 89 -3.42 4.77 12.50
CA GLY A 89 -4.72 5.28 12.89
C GLY A 89 -4.60 6.30 14.01
N GLY A 90 -5.58 7.20 14.11
CA GLY A 90 -5.66 8.20 15.16
C GLY A 90 -6.93 9.04 15.07
N TYR A 91 -7.07 10.00 15.98
CA TYR A 91 -8.29 10.81 16.09
C TYR A 91 -7.97 12.29 16.25
N ASP A 92 -8.80 13.15 15.65
CA ASP A 92 -8.84 14.59 15.96
C ASP A 92 -10.12 14.90 16.74
N ALA A 93 -10.02 15.70 17.80
CA ALA A 93 -11.18 16.05 18.63
C ALA A 93 -12.26 16.88 17.90
N ARG A 94 -11.93 17.43 16.73
CA ARG A 94 -12.81 18.26 15.90
C ARG A 94 -13.57 17.45 14.86
N GLU A 95 -13.22 16.18 14.67
CA GLU A 95 -13.74 15.35 13.59
C GLU A 95 -14.44 14.10 14.14
N PHE A 96 -15.57 13.75 13.52
CA PHE A 96 -16.24 12.49 13.77
C PHE A 96 -15.68 11.46 12.79
N GLY A 97 -14.82 10.57 13.28
CA GLY A 97 -14.20 9.53 12.46
C GLY A 97 -12.78 9.22 12.92
N GLU A 98 -12.18 8.24 12.29
CA GLU A 98 -10.78 7.86 12.51
C GLU A 98 -9.94 8.34 11.33
N LEU A 99 -8.86 9.04 11.65
CA LEU A 99 -7.85 9.47 10.69
C LEU A 99 -6.92 8.31 10.40
N HIS A 100 -6.58 8.15 9.12
CA HIS A 100 -5.68 7.12 8.67
C HIS A 100 -4.53 7.70 7.85
N ARG A 101 -3.38 7.06 7.95
CA ARG A 101 -2.18 7.41 7.19
C ARG A 101 -1.46 6.13 6.79
N TYR A 102 -1.06 6.09 5.53
CA TYR A 102 -0.44 4.94 4.88
C TYR A 102 0.99 5.29 4.50
N GLU A 103 1.97 4.62 5.12
CA GLU A 103 3.39 4.95 4.94
C GLU A 103 4.19 3.72 4.53
N PHE A 104 5.04 3.88 3.52
CA PHE A 104 5.98 2.84 3.12
C PHE A 104 7.24 2.90 3.95
N VAL A 105 7.66 1.75 4.48
CA VAL A 105 8.88 1.60 5.28
C VAL A 105 9.72 0.47 4.74
N VAL A 106 11.03 0.69 4.64
CA VAL A 106 12.01 -0.35 4.36
C VAL A 106 12.58 -0.86 5.68
N ALA A 107 12.55 -2.17 5.89
CA ALA A 107 13.08 -2.80 7.11
C ALA A 107 13.43 -4.27 6.87
N PRO A 108 14.30 -4.88 7.71
CA PRO A 108 14.58 -6.32 7.61
C PRO A 108 13.45 -7.19 8.17
N ASN A 109 12.57 -6.64 9.02
CA ASN A 109 11.44 -7.37 9.60
C ASN A 109 10.30 -6.44 10.04
N ALA A 110 9.12 -7.00 10.23
CA ALA A 110 7.90 -6.29 10.63
C ALA A 110 8.02 -5.56 11.99
N VAL A 111 8.85 -6.05 12.92
CA VAL A 111 9.05 -5.41 14.23
C VAL A 111 9.76 -4.07 14.05
N ILE A 112 10.84 -4.04 13.27
CA ILE A 112 11.57 -2.81 12.94
C ILE A 112 10.71 -1.91 12.05
N ALA A 113 9.98 -2.48 11.08
CA ALA A 113 9.06 -1.72 10.23
C ALA A 113 8.02 -0.95 11.04
N LYS A 114 7.42 -1.60 12.06
CA LYS A 114 6.47 -0.97 12.98
C LYS A 114 7.11 0.16 13.78
N GLN A 115 8.34 -0.03 14.28
CA GLN A 115 9.04 0.99 15.05
C GLN A 115 9.34 2.24 14.22
N LEU A 116 9.81 2.05 13.00
CA LEU A 116 10.06 3.14 12.04
C LEU A 116 8.75 3.82 11.62
N GLY A 117 7.72 3.04 11.32
CA GLY A 117 6.40 3.52 10.91
C GLY A 117 5.74 4.45 11.93
N LYS A 118 5.92 4.18 13.23
CA LYS A 118 5.40 5.06 14.29
C LYS A 118 5.94 6.49 14.24
N GLN A 119 7.09 6.73 13.61
CA GLN A 119 7.66 8.07 13.49
C GLN A 119 6.84 8.99 12.56
N PHE A 120 5.99 8.41 11.71
CA PHE A 120 5.10 9.14 10.80
C PHE A 120 3.73 9.46 11.39
N ILE A 121 3.45 9.02 12.62
CA ILE A 121 2.24 9.38 13.34
C ILE A 121 2.22 10.89 13.56
N ASP A 122 1.10 11.53 13.22
CA ASP A 122 0.92 12.94 13.49
C ASP A 122 0.88 13.18 15.01
N GLN A 123 1.69 14.12 15.49
CA GLN A 123 1.79 14.45 16.91
C GLN A 123 0.50 15.01 17.49
N GLN A 124 -0.41 15.51 16.64
CA GLN A 124 -1.70 16.05 17.04
C GLN A 124 -2.77 14.97 17.20
N TRP A 125 -2.53 13.75 16.69
CA TRP A 125 -3.50 12.66 16.80
C TRP A 125 -3.65 12.17 18.22
N GLN A 126 -4.90 12.09 18.66
CA GLN A 126 -5.29 11.43 19.90
C GLN A 126 -5.39 9.93 19.67
N LYS A 127 -5.07 9.15 20.72
CA LYS A 127 -5.12 7.68 20.71
C LYS A 127 -4.40 7.08 19.49
N ALA A 128 -3.28 7.67 19.07
CA ALA A 128 -2.57 7.21 17.90
C ALA A 128 -2.09 5.76 18.04
N HIS A 129 -2.21 5.00 16.96
CA HIS A 129 -1.91 3.57 16.96
C HIS A 129 -1.44 3.11 15.57
N THR A 130 -1.00 1.85 15.52
CA THR A 130 -0.66 1.16 14.28
C THR A 130 -1.66 0.04 14.10
N ASP A 131 -2.58 0.20 13.16
CA ASP A 131 -3.60 -0.82 12.85
C ASP A 131 -2.97 -2.05 12.24
N ARG A 132 -2.09 -1.84 11.26
CA ARG A 132 -1.49 -2.93 10.51
C ARG A 132 -0.09 -2.62 10.06
N VAL A 133 0.72 -3.68 10.02
CA VAL A 133 2.03 -3.73 9.39
C VAL A 133 1.92 -4.83 8.35
N ILE A 134 2.07 -4.46 7.09
CA ILE A 134 1.85 -5.34 5.94
C ILE A 134 3.19 -5.51 5.23
N ASP A 135 3.69 -6.75 5.16
CA ASP A 135 4.78 -7.10 4.22
C ASP A 135 4.18 -7.11 2.82
N ILE A 136 4.73 -6.31 1.89
CA ILE A 136 4.11 -6.15 0.57
C ILE A 136 4.20 -7.42 -0.25
N ASP A 137 5.25 -8.23 -0.05
CA ASP A 137 5.36 -9.53 -0.72
C ASP A 137 4.25 -10.49 -0.30
N ASP A 138 3.85 -10.44 0.98
CA ASP A 138 2.81 -11.34 1.52
C ASP A 138 1.38 -10.92 1.12
N CYS A 139 1.19 -9.67 0.65
CA CYS A 139 -0.13 -9.13 0.31
C CYS A 139 -0.44 -9.17 -1.19
N LEU A 140 0.58 -9.27 -2.04
CA LEU A 140 0.40 -9.41 -3.47
C LEU A 140 -0.04 -10.84 -3.78
N ALA A 141 -1.21 -10.99 -4.41
CA ALA A 141 -1.63 -12.30 -4.88
C ALA A 141 -0.55 -12.84 -5.84
N ILE A 142 -0.13 -14.08 -5.61
CA ILE A 142 0.97 -14.72 -6.35
C ILE A 142 0.75 -14.57 -7.88
N ASP A 143 -0.48 -14.72 -8.35
CA ASP A 143 -0.82 -14.56 -9.77
C ASP A 143 -0.65 -13.12 -10.30
N CYS A 144 -0.86 -12.11 -9.46
CA CYS A 144 -0.76 -10.68 -9.81
C CYS A 144 0.69 -10.22 -10.00
N VAL A 145 1.64 -10.91 -9.37
CA VAL A 145 3.08 -10.74 -9.58
C VAL A 145 3.68 -11.84 -10.47
N ALA A 146 2.86 -12.74 -11.04
CA ALA A 146 3.32 -13.91 -11.79
C ALA A 146 4.32 -14.78 -10.99
N GLY A 147 4.11 -14.91 -9.67
CA GLY A 147 4.97 -15.65 -8.76
C GLY A 147 6.25 -14.94 -8.33
N ARG A 148 6.37 -13.63 -8.63
CA ARG A 148 7.57 -12.84 -8.34
C ARG A 148 7.53 -12.17 -6.98
N TYR A 149 8.70 -12.00 -6.39
CA TYR A 149 8.95 -11.32 -5.13
C TYR A 149 9.57 -9.93 -5.36
N ILE A 150 9.37 -9.04 -4.42
CA ILE A 150 9.95 -7.70 -4.39
C ILE A 150 11.40 -7.79 -3.89
N HIS A 151 12.28 -7.16 -4.65
CA HIS A 151 13.67 -6.89 -4.27
C HIS A 151 13.93 -5.40 -4.31
N LEU A 152 14.64 -4.90 -3.30
CA LEU A 152 15.07 -3.51 -3.21
C LEU A 152 16.51 -3.39 -3.71
N ILE A 153 16.67 -2.92 -4.94
CA ILE A 153 18.00 -2.78 -5.56
C ILE A 153 18.45 -1.33 -5.47
N LYS A 154 19.66 -1.08 -4.98
CA LYS A 154 20.20 0.29 -4.89
C LYS A 154 20.20 0.96 -6.27
N GLY A 155 19.63 2.15 -6.34
CA GLY A 155 19.56 2.92 -7.57
C GLY A 155 18.55 4.06 -7.46
N ASP A 156 18.70 5.05 -8.34
CA ASP A 156 17.74 6.14 -8.46
C ASP A 156 16.45 5.66 -9.11
N PHE A 157 15.33 6.27 -8.74
CA PHE A 157 14.01 5.90 -9.21
C PHE A 157 13.19 7.16 -9.54
N ALA A 158 12.14 6.99 -10.34
CA ALA A 158 11.24 8.09 -10.64
C ALA A 158 10.39 8.41 -9.40
N ALA A 159 10.25 9.70 -9.09
CA ALA A 159 9.44 10.16 -7.97
C ALA A 159 8.03 9.54 -8.02
N ALA A 160 7.51 9.16 -6.85
CA ALA A 160 6.17 8.60 -6.76
C ALA A 160 5.13 9.62 -7.23
N THR A 161 4.13 9.14 -7.96
CA THR A 161 2.97 9.93 -8.39
C THR A 161 1.75 9.42 -7.66
N TRP A 162 0.92 10.31 -7.13
CA TRP A 162 -0.31 9.94 -6.42
C TRP A 162 -1.40 10.98 -6.64
N GLU A 163 -2.64 10.55 -6.45
CA GLU A 163 -3.82 11.39 -6.61
C GLU A 163 -4.96 10.87 -5.74
N ASN A 164 -5.72 11.78 -5.12
CA ASN A 164 -7.05 11.50 -4.59
C ASN A 164 -8.07 11.80 -5.69
N THR A 165 -8.96 10.87 -5.97
CA THR A 165 -9.81 10.86 -7.16
C THR A 165 -11.16 10.19 -6.86
N TYR A 166 -11.96 9.96 -7.90
CA TYR A 166 -13.13 9.09 -7.86
C TYR A 166 -13.27 8.43 -9.24
N LEU A 167 -12.69 7.23 -9.40
CA LEU A 167 -12.68 6.50 -10.67
C LEU A 167 -13.47 5.21 -10.55
N THR A 168 -14.51 5.05 -11.35
CA THR A 168 -15.25 3.79 -11.42
C THR A 168 -14.40 2.72 -12.11
N VAL A 169 -14.27 1.56 -11.48
CA VAL A 169 -13.50 0.44 -12.04
C VAL A 169 -14.42 -0.41 -12.91
N VAL A 170 -14.50 -0.07 -14.20
CA VAL A 170 -15.38 -0.74 -15.19
C VAL A 170 -14.81 -2.08 -15.62
#